data_AF-A0A2E6HSS1-F1
#
_entry.id   AF-A0A2E6HSS1-F1
#
_cell.length_a   1.000
_cell.length_b   1.000
_cell.length_c   1.000
_cell.angle_alpha   90.00
_cell.angle_beta   90.00
_cell.angle_gamma   90.00
#
_symmetry.space_group_name_H-M   'P 1'
#
loop_
_entity.id
_entity.type
_entity.pdbx_description
1 polymer ?
#
loop_
_entity_poly.entity_id
_entity_poly.type
_entity_poly.pdbx_seq_one_letter_code
_entity_poly.pdbx_strand_id
1 'polypeptide(L)'
;MSEVPVLIGLQNSGKFPGFNWVEVTSFNSSIGFDTGTVEIPDSIDLNIIRTLSELVPTGGHMMIEYDSTARRNTARALAQKVPPIITPLGSMMFSVGCGVAFKDWYISEGGREGPRKLQGFKAVGFEHEQTRYREALASIEKCMETFAELDWDIQIAIRPLVDAASLWINSTLQNQ
;
A
#
# COMPACT_ATOMS: atom_id res chain seq x y z
N MET A 1 21.39 3.77 21.34
CA MET A 1 20.39 4.55 20.54
C MET A 1 20.38 3.93 19.15
N SER A 2 19.27 3.96 18.38
CA SER A 2 19.33 3.44 17.01
C SER A 2 20.25 4.31 16.14
N GLU A 3 21.05 3.69 15.28
CA GLU A 3 22.01 4.38 14.41
C GLU A 3 21.37 4.93 13.12
N VAL A 4 20.19 4.41 12.73
CA VAL A 4 19.51 4.75 11.47
C VAL A 4 18.00 4.96 11.69
N PRO A 5 17.36 5.87 10.94
CA PRO A 5 15.92 6.06 11.05
C PRO A 5 15.15 4.83 10.54
N VAL A 6 13.99 4.53 11.15
CA VAL A 6 13.09 3.47 10.66
C VAL A 6 12.54 3.80 9.27
N LEU A 7 12.17 5.06 9.06
CA LEU A 7 11.69 5.55 7.76
C LEU A 7 12.15 6.98 7.53
N ILE A 8 12.26 7.35 6.26
CA ILE A 8 12.44 8.72 5.81
C ILE A 8 11.27 9.06 4.89
N GLY A 9 10.74 10.27 5.04
CA GLY A 9 9.60 10.70 4.25
C GLY A 9 9.43 12.21 4.19
N LEU A 10 8.50 12.61 3.34
CA LEU A 10 8.07 13.98 3.11
C LEU A 10 6.58 14.09 3.43
N GLN A 11 6.16 15.26 3.85
CA GLN A 11 4.76 15.57 4.07
C GLN A 11 4.47 16.94 3.47
N ASN A 12 3.29 17.05 2.87
CA ASN A 12 2.75 18.32 2.41
C ASN A 12 1.30 18.44 2.90
N SER A 13 0.95 19.64 3.37
CA SER A 13 -0.41 20.01 3.74
C SER A 13 -0.73 21.39 3.16
N GLY A 14 -1.95 21.52 2.64
CA GLY A 14 -2.38 22.77 2.03
C GLY A 14 -3.82 22.74 1.57
N LYS A 15 -4.22 23.74 0.78
CA LYS A 15 -5.58 23.81 0.24
C LYS A 15 -5.84 22.63 -0.70
N PHE A 16 -7.02 22.03 -0.61
CA PHE A 16 -7.45 21.04 -1.59
C PHE A 16 -7.70 21.70 -2.96
N PRO A 17 -7.44 21.03 -4.11
CA PRO A 17 -6.83 19.71 -4.28
C PRO A 17 -5.30 19.75 -4.43
N GLY A 18 -4.62 18.63 -4.10
CA GLY A 18 -3.24 18.35 -4.53
C GLY A 18 -2.13 18.57 -3.49
N PHE A 19 -2.38 19.29 -2.40
CA PHE A 19 -1.36 19.62 -1.41
C PHE A 19 -1.37 18.74 -0.15
N ASN A 20 -2.18 17.68 -0.11
CA ASN A 20 -2.40 16.89 1.10
C ASN A 20 -1.91 15.46 0.90
N TRP A 21 -0.65 15.23 1.27
CA TRP A 21 -0.01 13.93 1.08
C TRP A 21 1.14 13.66 2.04
N VAL A 22 1.39 12.36 2.23
CA VAL A 22 2.59 11.82 2.89
C VAL A 22 3.30 10.91 1.90
N GLU A 23 4.62 11.00 1.86
CA GLU A 23 5.48 10.16 1.03
C GLU A 23 6.55 9.50 1.90
N VAL A 24 6.64 8.17 1.86
CA VAL A 24 7.73 7.40 2.47
C VAL A 24 8.72 7.06 1.35
N THR A 25 9.91 7.65 1.42
CA THR A 25 10.96 7.50 0.40
C THR A 25 11.96 6.39 0.74
N SER A 26 11.99 5.95 2.00
CA SER A 26 12.86 4.88 2.47
C SER A 26 12.25 4.22 3.71
N PHE A 27 12.36 2.90 3.79
CA PHE A 27 11.98 2.11 4.96
C PHE A 27 13.06 1.07 5.27
N ASN A 28 13.48 1.02 6.53
CA ASN A 28 14.42 0.02 7.03
C ASN A 28 13.64 -1.06 7.79
N SER A 29 13.57 -2.27 7.23
CA SER A 29 12.92 -3.41 7.91
C SER A 29 13.74 -3.99 9.06
N SER A 30 14.99 -3.56 9.23
CA SER A 30 15.83 -3.97 10.34
C SER A 30 16.63 -2.78 10.86
N ILE A 31 16.76 -2.70 12.18
CA ILE A 31 17.35 -1.57 12.88
C ILE A 31 18.49 -2.06 13.75
N GLY A 32 19.68 -1.48 13.54
CA GLY A 32 20.85 -1.69 14.36
C GLY A 32 20.77 -0.94 15.70
N PHE A 33 21.12 -1.63 16.77
CA PHE A 33 21.33 -1.11 18.12
C PHE A 33 22.66 -1.63 18.66
N ASP A 34 23.17 -0.99 19.72
CA ASP A 34 24.38 -1.41 20.44
C ASP A 34 24.35 -2.88 20.89
N THR A 35 23.15 -3.42 21.12
CA THR A 35 22.90 -4.79 21.58
C THR A 35 22.60 -5.79 20.45
N GLY A 36 22.54 -5.36 19.20
CA GLY A 36 22.23 -6.20 18.05
C GLY A 36 21.24 -5.58 17.05
N THR A 37 20.83 -6.37 16.06
CA THR A 37 19.85 -5.95 15.04
C THR A 37 18.46 -6.47 15.39
N VAL A 38 17.44 -5.63 15.21
CA VAL A 38 16.03 -5.98 15.43
C VAL A 38 15.26 -5.83 14.12
N GLU A 39 14.58 -6.89 13.69
CA GLU A 39 13.67 -6.85 12.55
C GLU A 39 12.34 -6.17 12.95
N ILE A 40 11.77 -5.41 12.04
CA ILE A 40 10.46 -4.77 12.18
C ILE A 40 9.39 -5.75 11.68
N PRO A 41 8.52 -6.27 12.57
CA PRO A 41 7.43 -7.14 12.15
C PRO A 41 6.38 -6.37 11.34
N ASP A 42 5.66 -7.06 10.46
CA ASP A 42 4.56 -6.49 9.66
C ASP A 42 3.50 -5.77 10.49
N SER A 43 3.25 -6.23 11.72
CA SER A 43 2.31 -5.57 12.63
C SER A 43 2.78 -4.19 13.09
N ILE A 44 4.10 -4.00 13.25
CA ILE A 44 4.69 -2.69 13.57
C ILE A 44 4.74 -1.82 12.32
N ASP A 45 5.06 -2.37 11.16
CA ASP A 45 4.98 -1.67 9.88
C ASP A 45 3.56 -1.16 9.59
N LEU A 46 2.54 -2.00 9.77
CA LEU A 46 1.14 -1.59 9.68
C LEU A 46 0.80 -0.48 10.68
N ASN A 47 1.32 -0.54 11.90
CA ASN A 47 1.10 0.53 12.89
C ASN A 47 1.72 1.86 12.44
N ILE A 48 2.92 1.83 11.84
CA ILE A 48 3.56 3.01 11.26
C ILE A 48 2.70 3.57 10.13
N ILE A 49 2.29 2.71 9.18
CA ILE A 49 1.42 3.10 8.05
C ILE A 49 0.11 3.71 8.56
N ARG A 50 -0.48 3.15 9.61
CA ARG A 50 -1.68 3.69 10.25
C ARG A 50 -1.45 5.08 10.84
N THR A 51 -0.37 5.28 11.59
CA THR A 51 -0.02 6.60 12.14
C THR A 51 0.21 7.63 11.03
N LEU A 52 0.89 7.25 9.94
CA LEU A 52 1.06 8.15 8.79
C LEU A 52 -0.26 8.47 8.09
N SER A 53 -1.24 7.54 8.11
CA SER A 53 -2.53 7.75 7.45
C SER A 53 -3.37 8.82 8.15
N GLU A 54 -3.16 9.05 9.44
CA GLU A 54 -3.82 10.11 10.22
C GLU A 54 -3.42 11.51 9.73
N LEU A 55 -2.24 11.65 9.13
CA LEU A 55 -1.76 12.91 8.54
C LEU A 55 -2.40 13.20 7.17
N VAL A 56 -3.04 12.20 6.56
CA VAL A 56 -3.66 12.32 5.24
C VAL A 56 -5.15 12.63 5.42
N PRO A 57 -5.64 13.82 5.06
CA PRO A 57 -7.07 14.14 5.15
C PRO A 57 -7.88 13.45 4.04
N THR A 58 -9.20 13.53 4.15
CA THR A 58 -10.15 13.11 3.10
C THR A 58 -9.73 13.64 1.72
N GLY A 59 -9.75 12.76 0.71
CA GLY A 59 -9.31 13.08 -0.64
C GLY A 59 -7.79 13.24 -0.84
N GLY A 60 -6.99 13.14 0.22
CA GLY A 60 -5.53 13.10 0.16
C GLY A 60 -4.99 11.72 -0.26
N HIS A 61 -3.66 11.58 -0.25
CA HIS A 61 -3.02 10.32 -0.58
C HIS A 61 -1.73 10.07 0.20
N MET A 62 -1.34 8.80 0.24
CA MET A 62 -0.07 8.34 0.77
C MET A 62 0.72 7.67 -0.35
N MET A 63 2.03 7.92 -0.42
CA MET A 63 2.94 7.21 -1.30
C MET A 63 3.96 6.46 -0.46
N ILE A 64 4.20 5.18 -0.77
CA ILE A 64 5.22 4.39 -0.09
C ILE A 64 6.09 3.71 -1.14
N GLU A 65 7.41 3.85 -1.00
CA GLU A 65 8.38 3.12 -1.82
C GLU A 65 8.21 1.61 -1.69
N TYR A 66 8.52 0.87 -2.75
CA TYR A 66 8.51 -0.60 -2.70
C TYR A 66 9.78 -1.24 -3.30
N ASP A 67 10.85 -0.48 -3.44
CA ASP A 67 12.14 -0.98 -3.91
C ASP A 67 12.95 -1.67 -2.80
N SER A 68 12.64 -1.39 -1.54
CA SER A 68 13.27 -2.07 -0.41
C SER A 68 13.04 -3.58 -0.41
N THR A 69 13.98 -4.31 0.18
CA THR A 69 13.91 -5.77 0.33
C THR A 69 12.63 -6.22 1.04
N ALA A 70 12.19 -5.44 2.03
CA ALA A 70 10.97 -5.62 2.79
C ALA A 70 9.71 -5.64 1.91
N ARG A 71 9.74 -4.93 0.78
CA ARG A 71 8.59 -4.74 -0.12
C ARG A 71 8.70 -5.55 -1.41
N ARG A 72 9.67 -6.46 -1.51
CA ARG A 72 9.93 -7.26 -2.72
C ARG A 72 8.68 -8.01 -3.21
N ASN A 73 7.86 -8.55 -2.31
CA ASN A 73 6.64 -9.27 -2.70
C ASN A 73 5.60 -8.35 -3.32
N THR A 74 5.47 -7.10 -2.84
CA THR A 74 4.67 -6.07 -3.51
C THR A 74 5.20 -5.79 -4.91
N ALA A 75 6.50 -5.55 -5.05
CA ALA A 75 7.12 -5.26 -6.35
C ALA A 75 6.89 -6.39 -7.37
N ARG A 76 7.02 -7.65 -6.94
CA ARG A 76 6.79 -8.83 -7.79
C ARG A 76 5.32 -9.06 -8.13
N ALA A 77 4.42 -8.86 -7.17
CA ALA A 77 2.98 -8.96 -7.41
C ALA A 77 2.52 -7.90 -8.44
N LEU A 78 2.96 -6.64 -8.28
CA LEU A 78 2.66 -5.57 -9.25
C LEU A 78 3.22 -5.87 -10.65
N ALA A 79 4.43 -6.45 -10.74
CA ALA A 79 5.02 -6.86 -12.01
C ALA A 79 4.18 -7.93 -12.73
N GLN A 80 3.52 -8.81 -11.97
CA GLN A 80 2.58 -9.83 -12.47
C GLN A 80 1.14 -9.33 -12.60
N LYS A 81 0.93 -8.01 -12.56
CA LYS A 81 -0.37 -7.34 -12.74
C LYS A 81 -1.42 -7.68 -11.67
N VAL A 82 -0.98 -8.13 -10.50
CA VAL A 82 -1.85 -8.26 -9.33
C VAL A 82 -2.41 -6.87 -8.96
N PRO A 83 -3.74 -6.71 -8.79
CA PRO A 83 -4.35 -5.46 -8.36
C PRO A 83 -3.70 -4.94 -7.07
N PRO A 84 -3.33 -3.65 -6.99
CA PRO A 84 -2.56 -3.15 -5.86
C PRO A 84 -3.20 -3.39 -4.48
N ILE A 85 -4.53 -3.32 -4.39
CA ILE A 85 -5.30 -3.52 -3.14
C ILE A 85 -5.06 -4.89 -2.49
N ILE A 86 -4.66 -5.92 -3.25
CA ILE A 86 -4.35 -7.27 -2.75
C ILE A 86 -2.84 -7.59 -2.79
N THR A 87 -1.98 -6.58 -2.95
CA THR A 87 -0.54 -6.72 -2.69
C THR A 87 -0.24 -6.53 -1.20
N PRO A 88 0.88 -7.05 -0.66
CA PRO A 88 1.19 -6.91 0.77
C PRO A 88 1.20 -5.45 1.27
N LEU A 89 1.81 -4.53 0.51
CA LEU A 89 1.80 -3.10 0.86
C LEU A 89 0.41 -2.48 0.66
N GLY A 90 -0.23 -2.74 -0.48
CA GLY A 90 -1.52 -2.13 -0.79
C GLY A 90 -2.64 -2.59 0.15
N SER A 91 -2.60 -3.83 0.65
CA SER A 91 -3.55 -4.32 1.65
C SER A 91 -3.40 -3.61 2.99
N MET A 92 -2.16 -3.31 3.42
CA MET A 92 -1.91 -2.47 4.58
C MET A 92 -2.46 -1.06 4.37
N MET A 93 -2.15 -0.43 3.24
CA MET A 93 -2.66 0.90 2.91
C MET A 93 -4.20 0.94 2.85
N PHE A 94 -4.83 -0.10 2.31
CA PHE A 94 -6.27 -0.26 2.26
C PHE A 94 -6.88 -0.36 3.66
N SER A 95 -6.31 -1.18 4.54
CA SER A 95 -6.82 -1.38 5.91
C SER A 95 -6.78 -0.11 6.78
N VAL A 96 -5.97 0.89 6.41
CA VAL A 96 -5.88 2.18 7.11
C VAL A 96 -6.65 3.31 6.40
N GLY A 97 -7.48 2.97 5.41
CA GLY A 97 -8.32 3.90 4.66
C GLY A 97 -7.62 4.65 3.52
N CYS A 98 -6.37 4.29 3.20
CA CYS A 98 -5.57 4.86 2.10
C CYS A 98 -5.50 3.91 0.90
N GLY A 99 -6.62 3.30 0.50
CA GLY A 99 -6.62 2.30 -0.56
C GLY A 99 -7.91 2.20 -1.37
N VAL A 100 -8.72 3.26 -1.42
CA VAL A 100 -9.91 3.24 -2.29
C VAL A 100 -9.50 3.29 -3.77
N ALA A 101 -8.34 3.88 -4.07
CA ALA A 101 -7.73 3.81 -5.39
C ALA A 101 -6.22 3.73 -5.24
N PHE A 102 -5.56 3.18 -6.25
CA PHE A 102 -4.11 3.08 -6.29
C PHE A 102 -3.55 3.59 -7.62
N LYS A 103 -2.34 4.15 -7.55
CA LYS A 103 -1.48 4.38 -8.70
C LYS A 103 -0.12 3.77 -8.43
N ASP A 104 0.37 3.01 -9.39
CA ASP A 104 1.71 2.43 -9.37
C ASP A 104 2.67 3.33 -10.16
N TRP A 105 3.61 3.96 -9.46
CA TRP A 105 4.67 4.77 -10.06
C TRP A 105 5.90 3.89 -10.28
N TYR A 106 5.92 3.23 -11.44
CA TYR A 106 6.96 2.28 -11.85
C TYR A 106 8.18 2.94 -12.52
N ILE A 107 8.21 4.27 -12.72
CA ILE A 107 9.03 4.96 -13.73
C ILE A 107 10.49 4.47 -13.77
N SER A 108 10.77 3.66 -14.79
CA SER A 108 12.07 3.10 -15.14
C SER A 108 12.66 3.89 -16.32
N GLU A 109 12.70 5.22 -16.23
CA GLU A 109 13.31 6.09 -17.24
C GLU A 109 14.55 6.80 -16.67
N GLY A 110 15.70 6.11 -16.69
CA GLY A 110 17.01 6.77 -16.60
C GLY A 110 17.53 7.17 -15.21
N GLY A 111 16.95 6.65 -14.12
CA GLY A 111 17.58 6.64 -12.79
C GLY A 111 17.61 7.98 -12.04
N ARG A 112 16.87 9.00 -12.50
CA ARG A 112 16.83 10.34 -11.88
C ARG A 112 15.58 10.63 -11.04
N GLU A 113 14.55 9.78 -11.07
CA GLU A 113 13.21 10.11 -10.54
C GLU A 113 12.86 9.47 -9.18
N GLY A 114 13.84 8.87 -8.51
CA GLY A 114 13.65 8.24 -7.19
C GLY A 114 13.09 6.82 -7.26
N PRO A 115 12.82 6.19 -6.10
CA PRO A 115 12.37 4.80 -6.04
C PRO A 115 10.95 4.64 -6.61
N ARG A 116 10.61 3.42 -7.02
CA ARG A 116 9.24 3.05 -7.38
C ARG A 116 8.32 3.18 -6.17
N LYS A 117 7.11 3.70 -6.38
CA LYS A 117 6.17 4.05 -5.30
C LYS A 117 4.77 3.55 -5.59
N LEU A 118 4.13 3.04 -4.55
CA LEU A 118 2.70 2.79 -4.58
C LEU A 118 1.97 3.97 -3.93
N GLN A 119 1.11 4.64 -4.68
CA GLN A 119 0.27 5.73 -4.19
C GLN A 119 -1.14 5.21 -3.91
N GLY A 120 -1.60 5.32 -2.66
CA GLY A 120 -2.95 4.96 -2.23
C GLY A 120 -3.74 6.21 -1.81
N PHE A 121 -4.99 6.29 -2.26
CA PHE A 121 -5.86 7.45 -2.05
C PHE A 121 -6.87 7.20 -0.94
N LYS A 122 -7.20 8.26 -0.18
CA LYS A 122 -8.42 8.31 0.63
C LYS A 122 -9.61 8.71 -0.24
N ALA A 123 -10.80 8.24 0.11
CA ALA A 123 -12.01 8.69 -0.57
C ALA A 123 -12.22 10.20 -0.37
N VAL A 124 -12.79 10.87 -1.38
CA VAL A 124 -13.27 12.26 -1.25
C VAL A 124 -14.66 12.33 -0.58
N GLY A 125 -15.36 11.20 -0.53
CA GLY A 125 -16.70 11.07 0.03
C GLY A 125 -17.27 9.67 -0.19
N PHE A 126 -18.44 9.44 0.37
CA PHE A 126 -19.08 8.13 0.44
C PHE A 126 -19.39 7.51 -0.94
N GLU A 127 -20.00 8.25 -1.86
CA GLU A 127 -20.33 7.73 -3.19
C GLU A 127 -19.08 7.36 -4.00
N HIS A 128 -18.01 8.14 -3.84
CA HIS A 128 -16.71 7.84 -4.44
C HIS A 128 -16.13 6.56 -3.86
N GLU A 129 -16.17 6.39 -2.54
CA GLU A 129 -15.73 5.16 -1.87
C GLU A 129 -16.47 3.92 -2.39
N GLN A 130 -17.80 3.96 -2.44
CA GLN A 130 -18.58 2.82 -2.94
C GLN A 130 -18.25 2.47 -4.39
N THR A 131 -18.12 3.49 -5.25
CA THR A 131 -17.76 3.29 -6.66
C THR A 131 -16.42 2.59 -6.77
N ARG A 132 -15.43 3.08 -6.02
CA ARG A 132 -14.09 2.50 -5.96
C ARG A 132 -14.06 1.08 -5.42
N TYR A 133 -14.88 0.75 -4.43
CA TYR A 133 -15.01 -0.61 -3.91
C TYR A 133 -15.57 -1.60 -4.94
N ARG A 134 -16.56 -1.18 -5.74
CA ARG A 134 -17.06 -2.00 -6.84
C ARG A 134 -16.00 -2.23 -7.92
N GLU A 135 -15.24 -1.18 -8.28
CA GLU A 135 -14.11 -1.30 -9.22
C GLU A 135 -13.00 -2.23 -8.69
N ALA A 136 -12.71 -2.14 -7.38
CA ALA A 136 -11.73 -3.00 -6.73
C ALA A 136 -12.15 -4.46 -6.74
N LEU A 137 -13.41 -4.78 -6.41
CA LEU A 137 -13.96 -6.14 -6.50
C LEU A 137 -13.84 -6.70 -7.92
N ALA A 138 -14.26 -5.95 -8.93
CA ALA A 138 -14.16 -6.38 -10.33
C ALA A 138 -12.70 -6.64 -10.74
N SER A 139 -11.74 -5.86 -10.23
CA SER A 139 -10.31 -6.06 -10.48
C SER A 139 -9.78 -7.32 -9.78
N ILE A 140 -10.23 -7.58 -8.55
CA ILE A 140 -9.89 -8.81 -7.81
C ILE A 140 -10.44 -10.03 -8.53
N GLU A 141 -11.72 -10.02 -8.91
CA GLU A 141 -12.37 -11.12 -9.65
C GLU A 141 -11.61 -11.45 -10.93
N LYS A 142 -11.27 -10.43 -11.73
CA LYS A 142 -10.45 -10.61 -12.94
C LYS A 142 -9.07 -11.21 -12.65
N CYS A 143 -8.40 -10.77 -11.57
CA CYS A 143 -7.13 -11.37 -11.17
C CYS A 143 -7.28 -12.84 -10.78
N MET A 144 -8.43 -13.23 -10.21
CA MET A 144 -8.68 -14.60 -9.81
C MET A 144 -8.88 -15.56 -10.98
N GLU A 145 -9.31 -15.06 -12.15
CA GLU A 145 -9.42 -15.85 -13.39
C GLU A 145 -8.06 -16.39 -13.85
N THR A 146 -6.99 -15.61 -13.67
CA THR A 146 -5.62 -15.97 -14.07
C THR A 146 -4.72 -16.28 -12.87
N PHE A 147 -5.29 -16.53 -11.69
CA PHE A 147 -4.52 -16.69 -10.44
C PHE A 147 -3.47 -17.80 -10.50
N ALA A 148 -3.81 -18.90 -11.19
CA ALA A 148 -2.92 -20.06 -11.31
C ALA A 148 -1.66 -19.78 -12.15
N GLU A 149 -1.64 -18.68 -12.92
CA GLU A 149 -0.50 -18.25 -13.74
C GLU A 149 0.55 -17.48 -12.94
N LEU A 150 0.22 -17.04 -11.73
CA LEU A 150 1.13 -16.30 -10.86
C LEU A 150 2.23 -17.22 -10.31
N ASP A 151 3.38 -16.65 -9.97
CA ASP A 151 4.41 -17.38 -9.22
C ASP A 151 3.81 -17.96 -7.92
N TRP A 152 4.16 -19.19 -7.57
CA TRP A 152 3.58 -19.91 -6.43
C TRP A 152 3.72 -19.15 -5.09
N ASP A 153 4.85 -18.48 -4.87
CA ASP A 153 5.07 -17.70 -3.66
C ASP A 153 4.27 -16.40 -3.64
N ILE A 154 3.98 -15.82 -4.81
CA ILE A 154 3.03 -14.70 -4.93
C ILE A 154 1.61 -15.19 -4.66
N GLN A 155 1.21 -16.35 -5.18
CA GLN A 155 -0.10 -16.95 -4.86
C GLN A 155 -0.29 -17.11 -3.35
N ILE A 156 0.72 -17.65 -2.65
CA ILE A 156 0.70 -17.81 -1.18
C ILE A 156 0.54 -16.46 -0.48
N ALA A 157 1.29 -15.45 -0.91
CA ALA A 157 1.27 -14.14 -0.28
C ALA A 157 -0.08 -13.42 -0.45
N ILE A 158 -0.70 -13.53 -1.63
CA ILE A 158 -1.88 -12.71 -1.96
C ILE A 158 -3.21 -13.41 -1.66
N ARG A 159 -3.27 -14.74 -1.64
CA ARG A 159 -4.52 -15.48 -1.40
C ARG A 159 -5.26 -15.01 -0.13
N PRO A 160 -4.63 -14.93 1.06
CA PRO A 160 -5.33 -14.45 2.24
C PRO A 160 -5.77 -12.98 2.11
N LEU A 161 -5.07 -12.16 1.32
CA LEU A 161 -5.40 -10.76 1.08
C LEU A 161 -6.63 -10.61 0.18
N VAL A 162 -6.79 -11.50 -0.82
CA VAL A 162 -8.00 -11.58 -1.65
C VAL A 162 -9.23 -11.86 -0.79
N ASP A 163 -9.14 -12.88 0.06
CA ASP A 163 -10.26 -13.31 0.90
C ASP A 163 -10.65 -12.18 1.88
N ALA A 164 -9.65 -11.57 2.53
CA ALA A 164 -9.86 -10.48 3.47
C ALA A 164 -10.46 -9.23 2.80
N ALA A 165 -9.91 -8.79 1.67
CA ALA A 165 -10.39 -7.61 0.95
C ALA A 165 -11.82 -7.82 0.43
N SER A 166 -12.09 -8.98 -0.18
CA SER A 166 -13.41 -9.29 -0.75
C SER A 166 -14.48 -9.36 0.34
N LEU A 167 -14.18 -10.00 1.48
CA LEU A 167 -15.10 -10.07 2.61
C LEU A 167 -15.38 -8.68 3.19
N TRP A 168 -14.34 -7.89 3.43
CA TRP A 168 -14.48 -6.56 4.01
C TRP A 168 -15.26 -5.63 3.08
N ILE A 169 -14.95 -5.61 1.78
CA ILE A 169 -15.66 -4.76 0.83
C ILE A 169 -17.13 -5.16 0.72
N ASN A 170 -17.44 -6.46 0.57
CA ASN A 170 -18.82 -6.92 0.47
C ASN A 170 -19.63 -6.59 1.73
N SER A 171 -19.05 -6.80 2.91
CA SER A 171 -19.74 -6.45 4.16
C SER A 171 -19.97 -4.93 4.29
N THR A 172 -19.03 -4.11 3.81
CA THR A 172 -19.16 -2.65 3.81
C THR A 172 -20.26 -2.19 2.85
N LEU A 173 -20.39 -2.83 1.68
CA LEU A 173 -21.43 -2.52 0.70
C LEU A 173 -22.83 -3.04 1.11
N GLN A 174 -22.91 -4.07 1.96
CA GLN A 174 -24.17 -4.69 2.41
C GLN A 174 -24.74 -4.07 3.70
N ASN A 175 -23.89 -3.56 4.59
CA ASN A 175 -24.31 -2.94 5.86
C ASN A 175 -24.78 -1.48 5.69
N GLN A 176 -25.21 -1.10 4.48
CA GLN A 176 -25.58 0.25 4.06
C GLN A 176 -26.88 0.20 3.27
#